data_AF-A0A9X6AI85-F1
#
_entry.id   AF-A0A9X6AI85-F1
#
_cell.length_a   1.000
_cell.length_b   1.000
_cell.length_c   1.000
_cell.angle_alpha   90.00
_cell.angle_beta   90.00
_cell.angle_gamma   90.00
#
_symmetry.space_group_name_H-M   'P 1'
#
loop_
_entity.id
_entity.type
_entity.pdbx_description
1 polymer ?
#
loop_
_entity_poly.entity_id
_entity_poly.type
_entity_poly.pdbx_seq_one_letter_code
_entity_poly.pdbx_strand_id
1 'polypeptide(L)' 'PLLVQLAHPRTEHFAPLFVTMGAADATGELDEQRSVIDGFWLGLAKRSVQFG' A
#
# COMPACT_ATOMS: atom_id res chain seq x y z
N PRO A 1 -14.41 6.98 3.90
CA PRO A 1 -14.75 5.82 4.77
C PRO A 1 -15.60 4.74 4.07
N LEU A 2 -16.72 5.08 3.41
CA LEU A 2 -17.60 4.09 2.76
C LEU A 2 -16.91 3.30 1.62
N LEU A 3 -16.13 3.98 0.77
CA LEU A 3 -15.39 3.35 -0.33
C LEU A 3 -14.34 2.34 0.16
N VAL A 4 -13.74 2.57 1.33
CA VAL A 4 -12.79 1.62 1.93
C VAL A 4 -13.51 0.36 2.38
N GLN A 5 -14.67 0.48 3.03
CA GLN A 5 -15.47 -0.68 3.43
C GLN A 5 -15.96 -1.49 2.23
N LEU A 6 -16.28 -0.83 1.11
CA LEU A 6 -16.72 -1.51 -0.11
C LEU A 6 -15.57 -2.21 -0.84
N ALA A 7 -14.42 -1.54 -0.98
CA ALA A 7 -13.27 -2.07 -1.71
C ALA A 7 -12.41 -3.04 -0.86
N HIS A 8 -12.43 -2.88 0.45
CA HIS A 8 -11.65 -3.64 1.41
C HIS A 8 -12.52 -4.00 2.64
N PRO A 9 -13.45 -4.98 2.50
CA PRO A 9 -14.33 -5.39 3.60
C PRO A 9 -13.59 -5.97 4.81
N ARG A 10 -12.34 -6.39 4.59
CA ARG A 10 -11.40 -6.85 5.60
C ARG A 10 -10.06 -6.12 5.44
N THR A 11 -9.25 -6.14 6.48
CA THR A 11 -7.96 -5.43 6.53
C THR A 11 -6.82 -6.16 5.82
N GLU A 12 -6.99 -7.43 5.47
CA GLU A 12 -5.94 -8.32 4.96
C GLU A 12 -5.21 -7.78 3.71
N HIS A 13 -5.92 -7.06 2.83
CA HIS A 13 -5.34 -6.49 1.61
C HIS A 13 -4.42 -5.28 1.88
N PHE A 14 -4.58 -4.60 3.03
CA PHE A 14 -3.70 -3.51 3.45
C PHE A 14 -2.57 -3.98 4.38
N ALA A 15 -2.72 -5.13 5.03
CA ALA A 15 -1.74 -5.61 6.01
C ALA A 15 -0.30 -5.66 5.46
N PRO A 16 -0.03 -6.15 4.22
CA PRO A 16 1.32 -6.13 3.66
C PRO A 16 1.91 -4.72 3.54
N LEU A 17 1.10 -3.74 3.12
CA LEU A 17 1.55 -2.35 2.98
C LEU A 17 2.00 -1.77 4.31
N PHE A 18 1.24 -2.00 5.38
CA PHE A 18 1.61 -1.52 6.71
C PHE A 18 2.85 -2.22 7.27
N VAL A 19 3.03 -3.51 6.99
CA VAL A 19 4.26 -4.24 7.37
C VAL A 19 5.47 -3.64 6.68
N THR A 20 5.39 -3.39 5.36
CA THR A 20 6.50 -2.78 4.61
C THR A 20 6.81 -1.37 5.09
N MET A 21 5.79 -0.55 5.34
CA MET A 21 5.97 0.81 5.86
C MET A 21 6.61 0.81 7.26
N GLY A 22 6.22 -0.10 8.14
CA GLY A 22 6.85 -0.23 9.46
C GLY A 22 8.31 -0.66 9.38
N ALA A 23 8.69 -1.48 8.39
CA ALA A 23 10.08 -1.84 8.16
C ALA A 23 10.92 -0.64 7.68
N ALA A 24 10.37 0.17 6.77
CA ALA A 24 11.03 1.38 6.27
C ALA A 24 11.15 2.48 7.33
N ASP A 25 10.16 2.62 8.21
CA ASP A 25 10.22 3.55 9.35
C ASP A 25 11.35 3.18 10.30
N ALA A 26 11.52 1.88 10.58
CA ALA A 26 12.58 1.38 11.44
C ALA A 26 14.01 1.63 10.90
N THR A 27 14.16 1.82 9.58
CA THR A 27 15.45 2.13 8.92
C THR A 27 15.61 3.61 8.55
N GLY A 28 14.57 4.44 8.75
CA GLY A 28 14.59 5.85 8.37
C GLY A 28 14.42 6.12 6.87
N GLU A 29 13.87 5.16 6.12
CA GLU A 29 13.77 5.19 4.65
C GLU A 29 12.37 5.58 4.14
N LEU A 30 11.47 6.04 5.03
CA LEU A 30 10.11 6.44 4.65
C LEU A 30 10.08 7.58 3.62
N ASP A 31 11.02 8.51 3.72
CA ASP A 31 11.11 9.66 2.82
C ASP A 31 11.61 9.28 1.41
N GLU A 32 12.17 8.09 1.26
CA GLU A 32 12.68 7.54 -0.03
C GLU A 32 11.61 6.72 -0.77
N GLN A 33 10.33 6.98 -0.47
CA GLN A 33 9.21 6.28 -1.07
C GLN A 33 9.04 6.62 -2.55
N ARG A 34 8.80 5.59 -3.37
CA ARG A 34 8.40 5.75 -4.77
C ARG A 34 7.22 4.84 -5.16
N SER A 35 6.30 5.38 -5.96
CA SER A 35 5.29 4.57 -6.66
C SER A 35 5.91 4.06 -7.95
N VAL A 36 6.17 2.75 -8.02
CA VAL A 36 6.85 2.12 -9.17
C VAL A 36 5.87 1.55 -10.18
N ILE A 37 4.67 1.19 -9.73
CA ILE A 37 3.59 0.68 -10.56
C ILE A 37 2.31 1.36 -10.09
N ASP A 38 1.51 1.80 -11.05
CA ASP A 38 0.18 2.34 -10.83
C ASP A 38 -0.84 1.66 -11.74
N GLY A 39 -2.12 1.87 -11.46
CA GLY A 39 -3.21 1.44 -12.33
C GLY A 39 -4.34 0.73 -11.58
N PHE A 40 -5.47 0.65 -12.29
CA PHE A 40 -6.68 0.00 -11.81
C PHE A 40 -7.34 -0.74 -12.97
N TRP A 41 -7.63 -2.03 -12.81
CA TRP A 41 -8.23 -2.84 -13.86
C TRP A 41 -9.17 -3.88 -13.27
N LEU A 42 -10.36 -4.03 -13.86
CA LEU A 42 -11.39 -4.99 -13.43
C LEU A 42 -11.70 -4.94 -11.92
N GLY A 43 -11.70 -3.75 -11.32
CA GLY A 43 -11.97 -3.61 -9.89
C GLY A 43 -10.74 -3.78 -8.97
N LEU A 44 -9.55 -4.03 -9.53
CA LEU A 44 -8.33 -4.31 -8.77
C LEU A 44 -7.30 -3.18 -8.91
N ALA A 45 -6.87 -2.64 -7.77
CA ALA A 45 -5.74 -1.73 -7.72
C ALA A 45 -4.43 -2.50 -7.94
N LYS A 46 -3.51 -1.93 -8.73
CA LYS A 46 -2.20 -2.50 -9.03
C LYS A 46 -1.03 -1.70 -8.43
N ARG A 47 -1.34 -0.70 -7.60
CA ARG A 47 -0.33 0.22 -7.07
C ARG A 47 0.71 -0.55 -6.28
N SER A 48 1.97 -0.33 -6.62
CA SER A 48 3.13 -0.84 -5.89
C SER A 48 3.96 0.32 -5.39
N VAL A 49 4.29 0.29 -4.10
CA VAL A 49 5.15 1.26 -3.44
C VAL A 49 6.44 0.57 -3.02
N GLN A 50 7.55 1.27 -3.20
CA GLN A 50 8.88 0.86 -2.78
C GLN A 50 9.45 1.91 -1.84
N PHE A 51 10.23 1.45 -0.86
CA PHE A 51 10.99 2.25 0.10
C PHE A 51 12.47 1.91 -0.05
N GLY A 52 13.34 2.90 0.12
CA GLY A 52 14.78 2.84 -0.17
C GLY A 52 15.15 3.04 -1.65
#